data_AF-A0A2V8DUF7-F1
#
_entry.id   AF-A0A2V8DUF7-F1
#
_cell.length_a   1.000
_cell.length_b   1.000
_cell.length_c   1.000
_cell.angle_alpha   90.00
_cell.angle_beta   90.00
_cell.angle_gamma   90.00
#
_symmetry.space_group_name_H-M   'P 1'
#
loop_
_entity.id
_entity.type
_entity.pdbx_description
1 polymer ?
#
loop_
_entity_poly.entity_id
_entity_poly.type
_entity_poly.pdbx_seq_one_letter_code
_entity_poly.pdbx_strand_id
1 'polypeptide(L)'
;STGSSALTYTFEVAADAGFAQKNYTKDNVAGGANGNTSQTIDRLGGSRTYYWRVQANLGGAAGPYSVVQTFTIGPEVILGTPTLT
;
A
#
# COMPACT_ATOMS: atom_id res chain seq x y z
N SER A 1 25.88 12.86 21.18
CA SER A 1 25.10 12.75 19.94
C SER A 1 24.08 11.64 20.14
N THR A 2 22.82 11.96 20.41
CA THR A 2 21.76 10.94 20.51
C THR A 2 21.31 10.60 19.09
N GLY A 3 22.01 9.66 18.45
CA GLY A 3 21.71 9.21 17.10
C GLY A 3 20.37 8.48 17.06
N SER A 4 19.27 9.24 16.89
CA SER A 4 17.97 8.65 16.62
C SER A 4 17.99 8.12 15.19
N SER A 5 17.97 6.80 15.04
CA SER A 5 17.74 6.20 13.72
C SER A 5 16.33 6.55 13.28
N ALA A 6 16.18 7.09 12.06
CA ALA A 6 14.86 7.46 11.54
C ALA A 6 13.97 6.23 11.38
N LEU A 7 12.76 6.30 11.94
CA LEU A 7 11.72 5.31 11.75
C LEU A 7 11.00 5.61 10.42
N THR A 8 11.04 4.66 9.50
CA THR A 8 10.32 4.73 8.22
C THR A 8 9.52 3.45 8.01
N TYR A 9 8.71 3.40 6.96
CA TYR A 9 7.84 2.27 6.66
C TYR A 9 7.95 1.87 5.19
N THR A 10 7.79 0.58 4.94
CA THR A 10 7.59 0.02 3.60
C THR A 10 6.16 -0.50 3.49
N PHE A 11 5.42 0.02 2.52
CA PHE A 11 4.06 -0.41 2.18
C PHE A 11 4.11 -1.33 0.96
N GLU A 12 3.47 -2.49 1.04
CA GLU A 12 3.35 -3.43 -0.07
C GLU A 12 1.90 -3.79 -0.33
N VAL A 13 1.54 -3.90 -1.61
CA VAL A 13 0.22 -4.39 -2.05
C VAL A 13 0.42 -5.41 -3.16
N ALA A 14 -0.31 -6.51 -3.08
CA ALA A 14 -0.30 -7.60 -4.05
C ALA A 14 -1.71 -8.11 -4.34
N ALA A 15 -1.88 -8.80 -5.47
CA ALA A 15 -3.11 -9.46 -5.86
C ALA A 15 -3.28 -10.84 -5.19
N ASP A 16 -2.26 -11.32 -4.47
CA ASP A 16 -2.25 -12.58 -3.74
C ASP A 16 -1.70 -12.39 -2.31
N ALA A 17 -2.12 -13.24 -1.38
CA ALA A 17 -1.72 -13.17 0.02
C ALA A 17 -0.24 -13.53 0.25
N GLY A 18 0.41 -14.20 -0.71
CA GLY A 18 1.82 -14.57 -0.64
C GLY A 18 2.76 -13.45 -1.06
N PHE A 19 2.23 -12.35 -1.61
CA PHE A 19 3.00 -11.26 -2.20
C PHE A 19 3.98 -11.77 -3.27
N ALA A 20 3.55 -12.75 -4.08
CA ALA A 20 4.36 -13.33 -5.14
C ALA A 20 4.76 -12.29 -6.19
N GLN A 21 3.85 -11.34 -6.48
CA GLN A 21 4.11 -10.16 -7.27
C GLN A 21 3.52 -8.92 -6.59
N LYS A 22 4.36 -7.93 -6.30
CA LYS A 22 3.95 -6.68 -5.65
C LYS A 22 3.42 -5.72 -6.70
N ASN A 23 2.11 -5.53 -6.73
CA ASN A 23 1.46 -4.53 -7.59
C ASN A 23 1.80 -3.10 -7.18
N TYR A 24 2.17 -2.90 -5.92
CA TYR A 24 2.62 -1.63 -5.39
C TYR A 24 3.68 -1.86 -4.32
N THR A 25 4.70 -1.02 -4.31
CA THR A 25 5.67 -0.93 -3.21
C THR A 25 6.04 0.53 -3.02
N LYS A 26 6.02 0.99 -1.77
CA LYS A 26 6.55 2.30 -1.38
C LYS A 26 7.44 2.15 -0.17
N ASP A 27 8.72 2.42 -0.39
CA ASP A 27 9.74 2.47 0.66
C ASP A 27 9.90 3.87 1.26
N ASN A 28 10.58 3.92 2.40
CA ASN A 28 10.99 5.15 3.08
C ASN A 28 9.83 6.10 3.39
N VAL A 29 8.64 5.56 3.63
CA VAL A 29 7.49 6.37 4.07
C VAL A 29 7.78 6.84 5.49
N ALA A 30 7.89 8.15 5.69
CA ALA A 30 8.10 8.72 7.01
C ALA A 30 6.87 8.47 7.89
N GLY A 31 7.08 8.24 9.19
CA GLY A 31 5.97 8.15 10.15
C GLY A 31 5.17 9.45 10.16
N GLY A 32 3.85 9.34 10.04
CA GLY A 32 2.98 10.51 10.11
C GLY A 32 2.75 11.01 11.54
N ALA A 33 2.09 12.17 11.65
CA ALA A 33 1.80 12.79 12.94
C ALA A 33 0.92 11.90 13.83
N ASN A 34 1.14 11.97 15.14
CA ASN A 34 0.35 11.25 16.16
C ASN A 34 0.35 9.71 16.00
N GLY A 35 1.36 9.14 15.35
CA GLY A 35 1.48 7.69 15.17
C GLY A 35 0.66 7.13 14.00
N ASN A 36 -0.03 7.98 13.23
CA ASN A 36 -0.79 7.57 12.06
C ASN A 36 0.03 7.79 10.80
N THR A 37 0.32 6.72 10.07
CA THR A 37 1.01 6.78 8.78
C THR A 37 0.04 6.33 7.69
N SER A 38 -0.10 7.14 6.65
CA SER A 38 -0.94 6.83 5.49
C SER A 38 -0.12 6.92 4.21
N GLN A 39 -0.55 6.18 3.19
CA GLN A 39 0.09 6.21 1.88
C GLN A 39 -0.96 6.13 0.77
N THR A 40 -0.86 7.05 -0.18
CA THR A 40 -1.71 7.08 -1.37
C THR A 40 -1.18 6.10 -2.42
N ILE A 41 -2.09 5.36 -3.04
CA ILE A 41 -1.82 4.42 -4.13
C ILE A 41 -2.49 4.98 -5.39
N ASP A 42 -1.70 5.30 -6.41
CA ASP A 42 -2.18 6.08 -7.56
C ASP A 42 -3.17 5.32 -8.45
N ARG A 43 -2.84 4.07 -8.84
CA ARG A 43 -3.74 3.24 -9.63
C ARG A 43 -3.47 1.76 -9.40
N LEU A 44 -4.56 1.02 -9.27
CA LEU A 44 -4.61 -0.42 -9.22
C LEU A 44 -5.74 -0.88 -10.15
N GLY A 45 -5.61 -2.06 -10.75
CA GLY A 45 -6.68 -2.64 -11.57
C GLY A 45 -7.95 -2.87 -10.74
N GLY A 46 -9.11 -2.54 -11.33
CA GLY A 46 -10.42 -2.74 -10.71
C GLY A 46 -10.87 -4.20 -10.69
N SER A 47 -12.09 -4.41 -10.19
CA SER A 47 -12.75 -5.72 -10.05
C SER A 47 -11.87 -6.75 -9.32
N ARG A 48 -11.16 -6.32 -8.28
CA ARG A 48 -10.14 -7.17 -7.64
C ARG A 48 -9.98 -6.88 -6.15
N THR A 49 -9.81 -7.94 -5.38
CA THR A 49 -9.35 -7.85 -3.97
C THR A 49 -7.83 -7.85 -3.95
N TYR A 50 -7.27 -6.96 -3.15
CA TYR A 50 -5.83 -6.87 -2.90
C TYR A 50 -5.51 -7.16 -1.45
N TYR A 51 -4.29 -7.62 -1.25
CA TYR A 51 -3.67 -7.89 0.02
C TYR A 51 -2.61 -6.81 0.25
N TRP A 52 -2.55 -6.27 1.46
CA TRP A 52 -1.55 -5.29 1.81
C TRP A 52 -0.92 -5.59 3.17
N ARG A 53 0.33 -5.19 3.32
CA ARG A 53 1.10 -5.31 4.56
C ARG A 53 2.08 -4.14 4.67
N VAL A 54 2.50 -3.86 5.90
CA VAL A 54 3.47 -2.81 6.21
C VAL A 54 4.53 -3.36 7.13
N GLN A 55 5.79 -2.99 6.93
CA GLN A 55 6.85 -3.19 7.90
C GLN A 55 7.45 -1.85 8.31
N ALA A 56 7.92 -1.77 9.55
CA ALA A 56 8.71 -0.65 10.04
C ALA A 56 10.19 -0.90 9.74
N ASN A 57 10.90 0.15 9.34
CA ASN A 57 12.34 0.15 9.13
C ASN A 57 12.99 1.13 10.11
N LEU A 58 13.97 0.66 10.90
CA LEU A 58 14.71 1.48 11.85
C LEU A 58 16.18 1.46 11.50
N GLY A 59 16.73 2.61 11.14
CA GLY A 59 18.17 2.72 10.84
C GLY A 59 18.64 1.83 9.69
N GLY A 60 17.76 1.60 8.71
CA GLY A 60 18.02 0.72 7.56
C GLY A 60 17.74 -0.77 7.80
N ALA A 61 17.43 -1.18 9.03
CA ALA A 61 17.00 -2.55 9.33
C ALA A 61 15.47 -2.68 9.22
N ALA A 62 15.00 -3.66 8.45
CA ALA A 62 13.59 -3.98 8.33
C ALA A 62 13.12 -4.86 9.51
N GLY A 63 12.00 -4.49 10.12
CA GLY A 63 11.28 -5.30 11.09
C GLY A 63 10.34 -6.31 10.43
N PRO A 64 9.55 -7.06 11.23
CA PRO A 64 8.55 -7.96 10.69
C PRO A 64 7.43 -7.17 9.98
N TYR A 65 6.84 -7.79 8.96
CA TYR A 65 5.59 -7.28 8.38
C TYR A 65 4.42 -7.42 9.36
N SER A 66 3.45 -6.51 9.21
CA SER A 66 2.14 -6.60 9.84
C SER A 66 1.39 -7.86 9.44
N VAL A 67 0.31 -8.16 10.16
CA VAL A 67 -0.73 -9.06 9.65
C VAL A 67 -1.19 -8.56 8.28
N VAL A 68 -1.46 -9.50 7.37
CA VAL A 68 -1.95 -9.19 6.03
C VAL A 68 -3.40 -8.74 6.12
N GLN A 69 -3.68 -7.58 5.54
CA GLN A 69 -5.01 -6.97 5.49
C GLN A 69 -5.49 -6.92 4.04
N THR A 70 -6.80 -6.72 3.82
CA THR A 70 -7.38 -6.71 2.46
C THR A 70 -8.24 -5.50 2.20
N PHE A 71 -8.33 -5.11 0.92
CA PHE A 71 -9.34 -4.18 0.42
C PHE A 71 -9.76 -4.59 -0.99
N THR A 72 -10.95 -4.17 -1.43
CA THR A 72 -11.48 -4.51 -2.76
C THR A 72 -11.67 -3.24 -3.58
N ILE A 73 -11.20 -3.27 -4.82
CA ILE A 73 -11.50 -2.24 -5.82
C ILE A 73 -12.65 -2.73 -6.67
N GLY A 74 -13.70 -1.92 -6.75
CA GLY A 74 -14.86 -2.17 -7.61
C GLY A 74 -14.51 -2.18 -9.10
N PRO A 75 -15.46 -2.56 -9.96
CA PRO A 75 -15.29 -2.47 -11.41
C PRO A 75 -15.10 -1.01 -11.87
N GLU A 76 -14.39 -0.84 -12.98
CA GLU A 76 -14.26 0.46 -13.64
C GLU A 76 -15.63 0.90 -14.17
N VAL A 77 -15.98 2.16 -13.93
CA VAL A 77 -17.23 2.75 -14.43
C VAL A 77 -16.96 3.29 -15.83
N ILE A 78 -17.52 2.64 -16.84
CA ILE A 78 -17.45 3.09 -18.24
C ILE A 78 -18.77 3.76 -18.59
N LEU A 79 -18.72 5.03 -18.97
CA LEU A 79 -19.90 5.76 -19.46
C LEU A 79 -20.02 5.58 -20.98
N GLY A 80 -21.16 5.07 -21.44
CA GLY A 80 -21.48 5.03 -22.86
C GLY A 80 -21.84 6.42 -23.39
N THR A 81 -21.53 6.68 -24.67
CA THR A 81 -21.99 7.89 -25.34
C THR A 81 -23.51 7.77 -25.59
N PRO A 82 -24.34 8.74 -25.17
CA PRO A 82 -25.76 8.70 -25.49
C PRO A 82 -25.99 8.70 -27.00
N THR A 83 -26.78 7.77 -27.51
CA THR A 83 -27.21 7.73 -28.91
C THR A 83 -28.65 8.22 -29.02
N LEU A 84 -28.92 9.17 -29.92
CA LEU A 84 -30.29 9.45 -30.35
C LEU A 84 -30.77 8.29 -31.24
N THR A 85 -31.86 7.66 -30.85
CA THR A 85 -32.63 6.75 -31.72
C THR A 85 -33.68 7.54 -32.49
#